data_AF-A0AAV5DP20-F1
#
_entry.id   AF-A0AAV5DP20-F1
#
_cell.length_a   1.000
_cell.length_b   1.000
_cell.length_c   1.000
_cell.angle_alpha   90.00
_cell.angle_beta   90.00
_cell.angle_gamma   90.00
#
_symmetry.space_group_name_H-M   'P 1'
#
loop_
_entity.id
_entity.type
_entity.pdbx_description
1 polymer ?
#
loop_
_entity_poly.entity_id
_entity_poly.type
_entity_poly.pdbx_seq_one_letter_code
_entity_poly.pdbx_strand_id
1 'polypeptide(L)'
;MAVARLSLRRRSVAMSIGGAAFLVVLQLLFRAPSAEAASSFVFTNACQYPVWVGSLHGATSPPLTPSGFFLPPSGKFQLAAPSSGTWSGNFWARTGCAVDAATGRFSCATADCGSGAVTCDGRGPAPPVSLAEITLAAPGSGAPDFYDVSLVDGFNVPVRIAPASGGGGAGDCRPAACAGDVNAMCPSDLRVVSGNNGGVVACRSASLFIDAEFN
;
A
#
# COMPACT_ATOMS: atom_id res chain seq x y z
N MET A 1 6.74 -11.51 4.07
CA MET A 1 5.55 -10.68 4.32
C MET A 1 5.83 -9.26 3.87
N ALA A 2 5.10 -8.72 2.90
CA ALA A 2 5.17 -7.29 2.57
C ALA A 2 4.26 -6.53 3.56
N VAL A 3 4.83 -5.66 4.38
CA VAL A 3 4.11 -4.90 5.39
C VAL A 3 3.98 -3.46 4.91
N ALA A 4 2.78 -3.00 4.62
CA ALA A 4 2.47 -1.59 4.49
C ALA A 4 2.11 -1.06 5.88
N ARG A 5 2.97 -0.27 6.51
CA ARG A 5 2.63 0.50 7.71
C ARG A 5 2.12 1.86 7.28
N LEU A 6 0.89 2.20 7.63
CA LEU A 6 0.36 3.53 7.43
C LEU A 6 0.80 4.41 8.61
N SER A 7 1.68 5.39 8.39
CA SER A 7 2.13 6.29 9.44
C SER A 7 1.31 7.57 9.50
N LEU A 8 0.29 7.59 10.34
CA LEU A 8 -0.45 8.79 10.72
C LEU A 8 0.24 9.44 11.93
N ARG A 9 0.91 10.59 11.75
CA ARG A 9 1.41 11.39 12.88
C ARG A 9 0.59 12.67 13.01
N ARG A 10 -0.40 12.70 13.91
CA ARG A 10 -1.00 13.96 14.36
C ARG A 10 -0.20 14.50 15.54
N ARG A 11 0.60 15.55 15.36
CA ARG A 11 1.20 16.29 16.48
C ARG A 11 0.25 17.41 16.90
N SER A 12 -0.37 17.27 18.07
CA SER A 12 -1.06 18.39 18.75
C SER A 12 -0.01 19.25 19.44
N VAL A 13 0.21 20.48 18.98
CA VAL A 13 1.02 21.47 19.70
C VAL A 13 0.11 22.20 20.68
N ALA A 14 0.20 21.87 21.97
CA ALA A 14 -0.49 22.61 23.02
C ALA A 14 0.35 23.86 23.38
N MET A 15 -0.21 25.05 23.16
CA MET A 15 0.42 26.33 23.53
C MET A 15 -0.23 26.84 24.81
N SER A 16 0.45 26.72 25.96
CA SER A 16 0.01 27.28 27.25
C SER A 16 0.41 28.75 27.34
N ILE A 17 -0.57 29.64 27.55
CA ILE A 17 -0.35 31.10 27.61
C ILE A 17 -0.55 31.56 29.06
N GLY A 18 0.47 32.16 29.66
CA GLY A 18 0.38 32.88 30.93
C GLY A 18 0.95 34.30 30.81
N GLY A 19 0.18 35.30 31.28
CA GLY A 19 0.64 36.66 31.56
C GLY A 19 0.32 37.71 30.49
N ALA A 20 -0.73 38.50 30.69
CA ALA A 20 -1.23 39.51 29.77
C ALA A 20 -0.34 40.77 29.68
N ALA A 21 -0.40 41.41 28.50
CA ALA A 21 -0.01 42.79 28.16
C ALA A 21 1.38 43.08 27.55
N PHE A 22 2.43 42.24 27.69
CA PHE A 22 3.71 42.47 26.98
C PHE A 22 3.98 41.52 25.80
N LEU A 23 3.14 40.49 25.61
CA LEU A 23 3.39 39.40 24.66
C LEU A 23 2.81 39.60 23.25
N VAL A 24 1.88 40.54 23.04
CA VAL A 24 1.10 40.60 21.78
C VAL A 24 1.99 40.88 20.55
N VAL A 25 3.09 41.62 20.70
CA VAL A 25 4.01 41.94 19.59
C VAL A 25 4.95 40.76 19.26
N LEU A 26 5.34 39.94 20.25
CA LEU A 26 6.18 38.75 20.04
C LEU A 26 5.39 37.55 19.49
N GLN A 27 4.07 37.53 19.67
CA GLN A 27 3.17 36.50 19.10
C GLN A 27 2.98 36.62 17.58
N LEU A 28 3.24 37.79 16.98
CA LEU A 28 3.21 37.98 15.53
C LEU A 28 4.50 37.53 14.82
N LEU A 29 5.63 37.45 15.54
CA LEU A 29 6.92 37.06 14.98
C LEU A 29 7.25 35.55 15.11
N PHE A 30 6.47 34.81 15.91
CA PHE A 30 6.65 33.36 16.12
C PHE A 30 5.42 32.53 15.72
N ARG A 31 4.71 32.92 14.66
CA ARG A 31 3.79 31.99 14.00
C ARG A 31 4.60 31.01 13.15
N ALA A 32 5.29 30.09 13.82
CA ALA A 32 5.83 28.92 13.15
C ALA A 32 4.66 28.25 12.40
N PRO A 33 4.76 27.98 11.09
CA PRO A 33 3.75 27.19 10.42
C PRO A 33 3.63 25.88 11.21
N SER A 34 2.42 25.57 11.68
CA SER A 34 2.12 24.22 12.16
C SER A 34 2.39 23.29 10.99
N ALA A 35 3.57 22.69 10.96
CA ALA A 35 3.85 21.58 10.08
C ALA A 35 3.02 20.40 10.59
N GLU A 36 1.77 20.34 10.14
CA GLU A 36 0.97 19.13 10.25
C GLU A 36 1.79 18.05 9.53
N ALA A 37 2.27 17.06 10.28
CA ALA A 37 3.09 16.01 9.68
C ALA A 37 2.22 15.29 8.66
N ALA A 38 2.57 15.42 7.37
CA ALA A 38 1.82 14.80 6.29
C ALA A 38 1.72 13.29 6.52
N SER A 39 0.51 12.75 6.37
CA SER A 39 0.27 11.30 6.39
C SER A 39 1.15 10.62 5.33
N SER A 40 1.66 9.43 5.65
CA SER A 40 2.49 8.68 4.71
C SER A 40 2.25 7.18 4.76
N PHE A 41 2.45 6.54 3.62
CA PHE A 41 2.51 5.10 3.48
C PHE A 41 3.97 4.66 3.63
N VAL A 42 4.24 3.75 4.56
CA VAL A 42 5.58 3.18 4.79
C VAL A 42 5.56 1.71 4.43
N PHE A 43 6.17 1.37 3.31
CA PHE A 43 6.30 -0.01 2.84
C PHE A 43 7.54 -0.65 3.45
N THR A 44 7.42 -1.89 3.88
CA THR A 44 8.51 -2.70 4.42
C THR A 44 8.44 -4.09 3.80
N ASN A 45 9.53 -4.55 3.20
CA ASN A 45 9.60 -5.91 2.68
C ASN A 45 10.20 -6.84 3.75
N ALA A 46 9.38 -7.66 4.39
CA ALA A 46 9.84 -8.74 5.27
C ALA A 46 9.80 -10.12 4.58
N CYS A 47 9.75 -10.17 3.24
CA CYS A 47 10.07 -11.37 2.48
C CYS A 47 11.59 -11.54 2.40
N GLN A 48 12.05 -12.78 2.19
CA GLN A 48 13.46 -13.10 1.96
C GLN A 48 13.89 -12.84 0.50
N TYR A 49 12.99 -12.30 -0.33
CA TYR A 49 13.18 -12.02 -1.75
C TYR A 49 12.72 -10.60 -2.08
N PRO A 50 13.25 -9.98 -3.15
CA PRO A 50 12.81 -8.66 -3.58
C PRO A 50 11.36 -8.67 -4.07
N VAL A 51 10.68 -7.54 -3.92
CA VAL A 51 9.35 -7.30 -4.49
C VAL A 51 9.33 -5.96 -5.21
N TRP A 52 8.41 -5.80 -6.15
CA TRP A 52 8.14 -4.51 -6.79
C TRP A 52 6.72 -4.07 -6.44
N VAL A 53 6.62 -3.08 -5.56
CA VAL A 53 5.33 -2.54 -5.16
C VAL A 53 4.71 -1.78 -6.33
N GLY A 54 3.41 -1.92 -6.51
CA GLY A 54 2.58 -1.11 -7.40
C GLY A 54 1.50 -0.39 -6.60
N SER A 55 1.04 0.74 -7.14
CA SER A 55 -0.10 1.49 -6.59
C SER A 55 -1.06 1.89 -7.68
N LEU A 56 -2.36 1.79 -7.40
CA LEU A 56 -3.44 2.28 -8.25
C LEU A 56 -4.34 3.18 -7.42
N HIS A 57 -4.62 4.37 -7.93
CA HIS A 57 -5.55 5.29 -7.28
C HIS A 57 -6.98 4.99 -7.73
N GLY A 58 -7.96 5.31 -6.89
CA GLY A 58 -9.38 5.30 -7.25
C GLY A 58 -9.70 6.40 -8.28
N ALA A 59 -10.86 6.29 -8.92
CA ALA A 59 -11.26 7.14 -10.04
C ALA A 59 -11.22 8.66 -9.75
N THR A 60 -11.48 9.06 -8.51
CA THR A 60 -11.51 10.47 -8.07
C THR A 60 -10.26 10.88 -7.29
N SER A 61 -9.33 9.95 -7.09
CA SER A 61 -8.13 10.15 -6.26
C SER A 61 -6.94 10.52 -7.13
N PRO A 62 -6.05 11.44 -6.71
CA PRO A 62 -4.83 11.74 -7.45
C PRO A 62 -3.88 10.53 -7.50
N PRO A 63 -3.10 10.37 -8.59
CA PRO A 63 -2.06 9.35 -8.66
C PRO A 63 -0.97 9.62 -7.62
N LEU A 64 -0.35 8.55 -7.13
CA LEU A 64 0.84 8.64 -6.30
C LEU A 64 2.09 8.47 -7.14
N THR A 65 3.14 9.23 -6.81
CA THR A 65 4.43 9.19 -7.51
C THR A 65 5.55 8.81 -6.54
N PRO A 66 6.30 7.71 -6.81
CA PRO A 66 6.14 6.81 -7.95
C PRO A 66 4.94 5.85 -7.82
N SER A 67 4.34 5.45 -8.95
CA SER A 67 3.24 4.47 -9.02
C SER A 67 3.71 3.01 -8.95
N GLY A 68 5.03 2.80 -8.96
CA GLY A 68 5.66 1.51 -8.71
C GLY A 68 7.15 1.65 -8.42
N PHE A 69 7.67 0.78 -7.56
CA PHE A 69 9.05 0.88 -7.07
C PHE A 69 9.59 -0.48 -6.59
N PHE A 70 10.92 -0.63 -6.66
CA PHE A 70 11.64 -1.80 -6.16
C PHE A 70 11.79 -1.73 -4.64
N LEU A 71 11.63 -2.87 -3.95
CA LEU A 71 11.84 -2.99 -2.52
C LEU A 71 12.65 -4.27 -2.20
N PRO A 72 13.95 -4.15 -1.85
CA PRO A 72 14.79 -5.31 -1.55
C PRO A 72 14.34 -6.00 -0.26
N PRO A 73 14.80 -7.23 0.02
CA PRO A 73 14.59 -7.88 1.32
C PRO A 73 14.99 -6.95 2.48
N SER A 74 14.16 -6.88 3.52
CA SER A 74 14.30 -5.96 4.67
C SER A 74 14.27 -4.46 4.31
N GLY A 75 14.03 -4.12 3.05
CA GLY A 75 13.98 -2.75 2.56
C GLY A 75 12.75 -2.01 3.06
N LYS A 76 12.86 -0.67 3.07
CA LYS A 76 11.77 0.24 3.41
C LYS A 76 11.66 1.35 2.37
N PHE A 77 10.43 1.78 2.09
CA PHE A 77 10.16 2.90 1.22
C PHE A 77 9.00 3.71 1.79
N GLN A 78 9.07 5.04 1.71
CA GLN A 78 8.03 5.92 2.20
C GLN A 78 7.46 6.73 1.04
N LEU A 79 6.14 6.72 0.92
CA LEU A 79 5.38 7.48 -0.05
C LEU A 79 4.48 8.46 0.69
N ALA A 80 4.46 9.72 0.27
CA ALA A 80 3.55 10.70 0.84
C ALA A 80 2.10 10.34 0.46
N ALA A 81 1.19 10.40 1.44
CA ALA A 81 -0.24 10.40 1.14
C ALA A 81 -0.66 11.81 0.68
N PRO A 82 -1.77 11.94 -0.06
CA PRO A 82 -2.27 13.25 -0.44
C PRO A 82 -2.58 14.11 0.79
N SER A 83 -2.23 15.40 0.70
CA SER A 83 -2.41 16.37 1.77
C SER A 83 -3.76 17.08 1.73
N SER A 84 -4.60 16.78 0.73
CA SER A 84 -5.91 17.38 0.55
C SER A 84 -6.89 16.39 -0.05
N GLY A 85 -8.18 16.59 0.25
CA GLY A 85 -9.26 15.74 -0.23
C GLY A 85 -9.22 14.31 0.33
N THR A 86 -10.23 13.53 -0.04
CA THR A 86 -10.26 12.09 0.21
C THR A 86 -9.33 11.39 -0.77
N TRP A 87 -8.71 10.28 -0.35
CA TRP A 87 -7.95 9.43 -1.25
C TRP A 87 -8.36 7.98 -1.08
N SER A 88 -8.48 7.25 -2.18
CA SER A 88 -8.70 5.81 -2.20
C SER A 88 -7.73 5.18 -3.18
N GLY A 89 -7.30 3.96 -2.88
CA GLY A 89 -6.42 3.23 -3.78
C GLY A 89 -5.90 1.95 -3.19
N ASN A 90 -5.24 1.19 -4.06
CA ASN A 90 -4.82 -0.17 -3.80
C ASN A 90 -3.31 -0.26 -3.97
N PHE A 91 -2.67 -1.02 -3.08
CA PHE A 91 -1.26 -1.38 -3.20
C PHE A 91 -1.12 -2.89 -3.33
N TRP A 92 -0.13 -3.33 -4.10
CA TRP A 92 0.20 -4.75 -4.25
C TRP A 92 1.71 -4.91 -4.41
N ALA A 93 2.18 -6.14 -4.26
CA ALA A 93 3.58 -6.49 -4.48
C ALA A 93 3.70 -7.48 -5.63
N ARG A 94 4.54 -7.15 -6.61
CA ARG A 94 4.91 -8.01 -7.74
C ARG A 94 6.13 -8.85 -7.40
N THR A 95 6.19 -10.07 -7.93
CA THR A 95 7.31 -11.01 -7.71
C THR A 95 7.83 -11.60 -9.02
N GLY A 96 9.07 -12.08 -9.00
CA GLY A 96 9.70 -12.70 -10.16
C GLY A 96 9.85 -11.74 -11.34
N CYS A 97 10.18 -10.47 -11.06
CA CYS A 97 10.27 -9.45 -12.08
C CYS A 97 11.65 -9.40 -12.74
N ALA A 98 11.66 -9.15 -14.04
CA ALA A 98 12.87 -8.99 -14.84
C ALA A 98 12.65 -7.99 -15.98
N VAL A 99 13.76 -7.41 -16.46
CA VAL A 99 13.79 -6.71 -17.74
C VAL A 99 14.20 -7.72 -18.80
N ASP A 100 13.36 -7.90 -19.81
CA ASP A 100 13.70 -8.71 -20.97
C ASP A 100 14.85 -8.04 -21.75
N ALA A 101 15.94 -8.77 -21.95
CA ALA A 101 17.16 -8.21 -22.53
C ALA A 101 17.03 -7.85 -24.02
N ALA A 102 16.12 -8.51 -24.75
CA ALA A 102 15.92 -8.28 -26.17
C ALA A 102 15.01 -7.07 -26.45
N THR A 103 13.98 -6.88 -25.64
CA THR A 103 12.94 -5.85 -25.82
C THR A 103 13.08 -4.67 -24.87
N GLY A 104 13.85 -4.81 -23.78
CA GLY A 104 13.94 -3.83 -22.70
C GLY A 104 12.67 -3.75 -21.85
N ARG A 105 11.71 -4.65 -22.05
CA ARG A 105 10.41 -4.61 -21.35
C ARG A 105 10.53 -5.19 -19.95
N PHE A 106 10.07 -4.44 -18.95
CA PHE A 106 9.92 -4.94 -17.58
C PHE A 106 8.62 -5.74 -17.45
N SER A 107 8.70 -6.93 -16.84
CA SER A 107 7.53 -7.76 -16.55
C SER A 107 7.75 -8.60 -15.29
N CYS A 108 6.66 -9.05 -14.67
CA CYS A 108 6.65 -9.83 -13.45
C CYS A 108 5.88 -11.14 -13.60
N ALA A 109 6.32 -12.17 -12.87
CA ALA A 109 5.66 -13.48 -12.86
C ALA A 109 4.30 -13.44 -12.14
N THR A 110 4.14 -12.59 -11.14
CA THR A 110 2.85 -12.38 -10.44
C THR A 110 2.52 -10.90 -10.30
N ALA A 111 1.22 -10.58 -10.36
CA ALA A 111 0.65 -9.25 -10.16
C ALA A 111 1.20 -8.15 -11.09
N ASP A 112 1.72 -8.53 -12.27
CA ASP A 112 2.24 -7.56 -13.25
C ASP A 112 1.16 -6.55 -13.65
N CYS A 113 1.53 -5.28 -13.81
CA CYS A 113 0.57 -4.23 -14.18
C CYS A 113 0.57 -3.93 -15.70
N GLY A 114 1.33 -4.68 -16.50
CA GLY A 114 1.29 -4.64 -17.95
C GLY A 114 1.86 -3.37 -18.58
N SER A 115 2.40 -2.43 -17.80
CA SER A 115 2.99 -1.17 -18.30
C SER A 115 4.25 -1.39 -19.13
N GLY A 116 4.96 -2.51 -18.92
CA GLY A 116 6.29 -2.72 -19.48
C GLY A 116 7.40 -1.99 -18.71
N ALA A 117 7.07 -1.37 -17.57
CA ALA A 117 7.97 -0.57 -16.75
C ALA A 117 7.79 -0.88 -15.25
N VAL A 118 8.71 -0.38 -14.42
CA VAL A 118 8.57 -0.47 -12.95
C VAL A 118 7.36 0.35 -12.48
N THR A 119 7.09 1.51 -13.08
CA THR A 119 5.87 2.29 -12.81
C THR A 119 4.65 1.59 -13.40
N CYS A 120 3.49 1.73 -12.75
CA CYS A 120 2.25 1.10 -13.22
C CYS A 120 1.33 2.07 -13.96
N ASP A 121 1.58 3.38 -13.90
CA ASP A 121 0.98 4.39 -14.77
C ASP A 121 -0.55 4.29 -14.90
N GLY A 122 -1.24 4.11 -13.77
CA GLY A 122 -2.69 4.00 -13.70
C GLY A 122 -3.25 2.62 -14.08
N ARG A 123 -2.39 1.62 -14.27
CA ARG A 123 -2.79 0.22 -14.54
C ARG A 123 -2.83 -0.59 -13.24
N GLY A 124 -3.85 -1.43 -13.13
CA GLY A 124 -3.99 -2.38 -12.04
C GLY A 124 -3.17 -3.67 -12.24
N PRO A 125 -3.04 -4.48 -11.18
CA PRO A 125 -2.37 -5.78 -11.27
C PRO A 125 -3.18 -6.80 -12.07
N ALA A 126 -2.49 -7.68 -12.79
CA ALA A 126 -3.06 -8.92 -13.29
C ALA A 126 -3.23 -9.94 -12.14
N PRO A 127 -4.45 -10.46 -11.89
CA PRO A 127 -4.65 -11.49 -10.87
C PRO A 127 -3.94 -12.83 -11.20
N PRO A 128 -3.60 -13.67 -10.20
CA PRO A 128 -3.95 -13.52 -8.78
C PRO A 128 -3.03 -12.57 -8.01
N VAL A 129 -3.61 -11.82 -7.06
CA VAL A 129 -2.92 -10.76 -6.32
C VAL A 129 -3.55 -10.51 -4.95
N SER A 130 -2.72 -10.41 -3.92
CA SER A 130 -3.15 -9.89 -2.62
C SER A 130 -3.13 -8.36 -2.65
N LEU A 131 -4.26 -7.74 -2.30
CA LEU A 131 -4.42 -6.29 -2.29
C LEU A 131 -4.39 -5.74 -0.87
N ALA A 132 -3.70 -4.60 -0.70
CA ALA A 132 -3.89 -3.70 0.43
C ALA A 132 -4.76 -2.53 -0.04
N GLU A 133 -6.01 -2.48 0.40
CA GLU A 133 -6.98 -1.47 0.01
C GLU A 133 -7.05 -0.40 1.10
N ILE A 134 -6.99 0.87 0.72
CA ILE A 134 -6.98 1.99 1.66
C ILE A 134 -7.90 3.10 1.15
N THR A 135 -8.73 3.62 2.05
CA THR A 135 -9.51 4.85 1.89
C THR A 135 -9.18 5.81 3.02
N LEU A 136 -8.53 6.93 2.68
CA LEU A 136 -8.23 8.03 3.58
C LEU A 136 -9.33 9.08 3.51
N ALA A 137 -9.86 9.46 4.67
CA ALA A 137 -10.72 10.61 4.81
C ALA A 137 -9.95 11.90 4.52
N ALA A 138 -10.69 12.96 4.15
CA ALA A 138 -10.07 14.26 3.94
C ALA A 138 -9.37 14.74 5.22
N PRO A 139 -8.12 15.24 5.14
CA PRO A 139 -7.40 15.76 6.29
C PRO A 139 -8.23 16.82 7.02
N GLY A 140 -8.31 16.71 8.36
CA GLY A 140 -9.09 17.64 9.19
C GLY A 140 -10.61 17.40 9.21
N SER A 141 -11.17 16.49 8.40
CA SER A 141 -12.62 16.25 8.36
C SER A 141 -13.20 15.58 9.61
N GLY A 142 -12.36 14.88 10.39
CA GLY A 142 -12.80 14.07 11.53
C GLY A 142 -13.45 12.74 11.15
N ALA A 143 -13.64 12.45 9.85
CA ALA A 143 -14.11 11.15 9.37
C ALA A 143 -13.00 10.07 9.51
N PRO A 144 -13.37 8.79 9.68
CA PRO A 144 -12.42 7.70 9.83
C PRO A 144 -11.78 7.30 8.49
N ASP A 145 -10.56 6.81 8.57
CA ASP A 145 -9.90 6.09 7.48
C ASP A 145 -10.34 4.61 7.50
N PHE A 146 -10.43 3.98 6.33
CA PHE A 146 -10.72 2.56 6.18
C PHE A 146 -9.58 1.86 5.45
N TYR A 147 -9.32 0.62 5.82
CA TYR A 147 -8.32 -0.21 5.16
C TYR A 147 -8.62 -1.69 5.41
N ASP A 148 -8.25 -2.51 4.45
CA ASP A 148 -8.39 -3.96 4.54
C ASP A 148 -7.35 -4.67 3.65
N VAL A 149 -7.23 -5.98 3.86
CA VAL A 149 -6.44 -6.85 2.98
C VAL A 149 -7.43 -7.74 2.25
N SER A 150 -7.43 -7.65 0.93
CA SER A 150 -8.38 -8.36 0.07
C SER A 150 -7.70 -9.46 -0.71
N LEU A 151 -8.36 -10.62 -0.73
CA LEU A 151 -8.02 -11.79 -1.54
C LEU A 151 -9.12 -12.09 -2.58
N VAL A 152 -9.98 -11.11 -2.86
CA VAL A 152 -11.03 -11.23 -3.90
C VAL A 152 -10.39 -11.57 -5.24
N ASP A 153 -9.25 -10.94 -5.53
CA ASP A 153 -8.43 -11.20 -6.71
C ASP A 153 -7.36 -12.27 -6.46
N GLY A 154 -7.55 -13.13 -5.46
CA GLY A 154 -6.65 -14.23 -5.11
C GLY A 154 -5.46 -13.80 -4.24
N PHE A 155 -4.37 -14.55 -4.33
CA PHE A 155 -3.22 -14.38 -3.46
C PHE A 155 -1.92 -14.60 -4.23
N ASN A 156 -0.90 -13.80 -3.93
CA ASN A 156 0.46 -14.06 -4.41
C ASN A 156 1.49 -13.95 -3.26
N VAL A 157 1.37 -12.95 -2.38
CA VAL A 157 2.25 -12.77 -1.22
C VAL A 157 1.48 -12.37 0.04
N PRO A 158 1.97 -12.74 1.24
CA PRO A 158 1.38 -12.27 2.49
C PRO A 158 1.49 -10.75 2.66
N VAL A 159 0.37 -10.10 2.98
CA VAL A 159 0.23 -8.64 3.14
C VAL A 159 -0.30 -8.29 4.52
N ARG A 160 0.17 -7.17 5.07
CA ARG A 160 -0.39 -6.55 6.28
C ARG A 160 -0.40 -5.04 6.21
N ILE A 161 -1.50 -4.48 6.66
CA ILE A 161 -1.68 -3.06 6.94
C ILE A 161 -1.66 -2.84 8.44
N ALA A 162 -0.87 -1.89 8.91
CA ALA A 162 -0.86 -1.51 10.33
C ALA A 162 -0.76 0.02 10.47
N PRO A 163 -1.74 0.69 11.10
CA PRO A 163 -1.61 2.10 11.48
C PRO A 163 -0.45 2.31 12.47
N ALA A 164 0.32 3.38 12.32
CA ALA A 164 1.51 3.63 13.16
C ALA A 164 1.17 4.17 14.55
N SER A 165 0.05 4.87 14.72
CA SER A 165 -0.47 5.21 16.04
C SER A 165 -1.39 4.10 16.51
N GLY A 166 -0.85 3.20 17.34
CA GLY A 166 -1.69 2.27 18.09
C GLY A 166 -2.67 3.05 18.97
N GLY A 167 -3.97 2.89 18.71
CA GLY A 167 -5.08 3.13 19.65
C GLY A 167 -5.18 4.49 20.37
N GLY A 168 -4.53 5.55 19.90
CA GLY A 168 -4.56 6.88 20.56
C GLY A 168 -5.57 7.88 19.99
N GLY A 169 -6.23 7.54 18.88
CA GLY A 169 -7.34 8.31 18.32
C GLY A 169 -8.68 7.63 18.60
N ALA A 170 -9.78 8.37 18.51
CA ALA A 170 -11.13 7.82 18.61
C ALA A 170 -11.41 6.86 17.42
N GLY A 171 -11.02 5.58 17.54
CA GLY A 171 -11.25 4.56 16.50
C GLY A 171 -10.52 3.23 16.73
N ASP A 172 -11.04 2.15 16.15
CA ASP A 172 -10.47 0.79 16.23
C ASP A 172 -9.36 0.61 15.17
N CYS A 173 -8.15 1.09 15.47
CA CYS A 173 -7.00 1.05 14.56
C CYS A 173 -6.26 -0.30 14.57
N ARG A 174 -6.97 -1.42 14.35
CA ARG A 174 -6.39 -2.77 14.36
C ARG A 174 -5.69 -3.12 13.05
N PRO A 175 -4.54 -3.80 13.09
CA PRO A 175 -3.91 -4.28 11.86
C PRO A 175 -4.82 -5.22 11.06
N ALA A 176 -4.91 -5.00 9.75
CA ALA A 176 -5.50 -5.96 8.80
C ALA A 176 -4.36 -6.80 8.18
N ALA A 177 -4.49 -8.12 8.14
CA ALA A 177 -3.43 -8.98 7.64
C ALA A 177 -3.94 -10.30 7.04
N CYS A 178 -3.33 -10.68 5.92
CA CYS A 178 -3.24 -12.06 5.48
C CYS A 178 -1.78 -12.50 5.63
N ALA A 179 -1.44 -13.03 6.80
CA ALA A 179 -0.06 -13.34 7.16
C ALA A 179 0.40 -14.75 6.76
N GLY A 180 -0.55 -15.68 6.56
CA GLY A 180 -0.27 -17.06 6.17
C GLY A 180 0.17 -17.16 4.71
N ASP A 181 0.91 -18.22 4.40
CA ASP A 181 1.24 -18.57 3.02
C ASP A 181 0.08 -19.37 2.40
N VAL A 182 -0.82 -18.68 1.71
CA VAL A 182 -1.96 -19.31 1.03
C VAL A 182 -1.50 -20.19 -0.13
N ASN A 183 -0.33 -19.92 -0.73
CA ASN A 183 0.21 -20.76 -1.81
C ASN A 183 0.48 -22.20 -1.33
N ALA A 184 0.90 -22.36 -0.07
CA ALA A 184 1.17 -23.67 0.54
C ALA A 184 -0.10 -24.53 0.72
N MET A 185 -1.27 -23.90 0.84
CA MET A 185 -2.56 -24.57 1.03
C MET A 185 -3.50 -24.42 -0.18
N CYS A 186 -3.00 -23.86 -1.28
CA CYS A 186 -3.81 -23.60 -2.45
C CYS A 186 -4.33 -24.92 -3.06
N PRO A 187 -5.66 -25.08 -3.28
CA PRO A 187 -6.22 -26.22 -3.98
C PRO A 187 -5.61 -26.38 -5.38
N SER A 188 -5.46 -27.61 -5.88
CA SER A 188 -4.80 -27.89 -7.18
C SER A 188 -5.30 -27.02 -8.32
N ASP A 189 -6.63 -26.85 -8.38
CA ASP A 189 -7.32 -26.23 -9.51
C ASP A 189 -7.16 -24.70 -9.50
N LEU A 190 -6.73 -24.13 -8.36
CA LEU A 190 -6.52 -22.69 -8.18
C LEU A 190 -5.05 -22.29 -8.25
N ARG A 191 -4.12 -23.25 -8.36
CA ARG A 191 -2.68 -22.97 -8.34
C ARG A 191 -2.21 -22.28 -9.61
N VAL A 192 -1.36 -21.27 -9.44
CA VAL A 192 -0.47 -20.76 -10.48
C VAL A 192 0.92 -21.27 -10.19
N VAL A 193 1.48 -22.06 -11.11
CA VAL A 193 2.79 -22.69 -10.95
C VAL A 193 3.87 -21.94 -11.73
N SER A 194 5.05 -21.79 -11.13
CA SER A 194 6.22 -21.26 -11.83
C SER A 194 6.75 -22.28 -12.84
N GLY A 195 7.00 -21.85 -14.07
CA GLY A 195 7.54 -22.71 -15.14
C GLY A 195 8.94 -23.28 -14.86
N ASN A 196 9.73 -22.66 -13.98
CA ASN A 196 11.14 -23.06 -13.78
C ASN A 196 11.32 -24.13 -12.70
N ASN A 197 10.46 -24.18 -11.66
CA ASN A 197 10.63 -25.06 -10.49
C ASN A 197 9.35 -25.78 -10.04
N GLY A 198 8.21 -25.61 -10.75
CA GLY A 198 6.93 -26.25 -10.40
C GLY A 198 6.28 -25.78 -9.10
N GLY A 199 6.91 -24.82 -8.38
CA GLY A 199 6.36 -24.25 -7.15
C GLY A 199 5.14 -23.36 -7.41
N VAL A 200 4.18 -23.40 -6.48
CA VAL A 200 3.01 -22.52 -6.49
C VAL A 200 3.46 -21.10 -6.14
N VAL A 201 3.26 -20.16 -7.07
CA VAL A 201 3.66 -18.75 -6.91
C VAL A 201 2.49 -17.81 -6.64
N ALA A 202 1.27 -18.24 -6.96
CA ALA A 202 0.05 -17.54 -6.66
C ALA A 202 -1.13 -18.54 -6.57
N CYS A 203 -2.21 -18.11 -5.94
CA CYS A 203 -3.44 -18.86 -5.78
C CYS A 203 -4.62 -18.02 -6.27
N ARG A 204 -5.38 -18.53 -7.24
CA ARG A 204 -6.61 -17.91 -7.73
C ARG A 204 -7.67 -17.91 -6.64
N SER A 205 -8.53 -16.90 -6.62
CA SER A 205 -9.80 -16.98 -5.90
C SER A 205 -10.79 -17.84 -6.69
N ALA A 206 -11.86 -18.29 -6.04
CA ALA A 206 -12.93 -19.02 -6.71
C ALA A 206 -13.57 -18.19 -7.83
N SER A 207 -13.75 -16.87 -7.62
CA SER A 207 -14.29 -15.96 -8.65
C SER A 207 -13.42 -15.95 -9.90
N LEU A 208 -12.09 -15.80 -9.73
CA LEU A 208 -11.15 -15.81 -10.85
C LEU A 208 -11.07 -17.16 -11.58
N PHE A 209 -11.35 -18.25 -10.87
CA PHE A 209 -11.40 -19.57 -11.49
C PHE A 209 -12.64 -19.71 -12.37
N ILE A 210 -13.80 -19.31 -11.84
CA ILE A 210 -15.06 -19.32 -12.59
C ILE A 210 -14.94 -18.42 -13.83
N ASP A 211 -14.43 -17.21 -13.71
CA ASP A 211 -14.29 -16.29 -14.84
C ASP A 211 -13.38 -16.83 -15.97
N ALA A 212 -12.39 -17.67 -15.62
CA ALA A 212 -11.48 -18.28 -16.58
C ALA A 212 -12.04 -19.53 -17.27
N GLU A 213 -13.02 -20.20 -16.68
CA GLU A 213 -13.68 -21.39 -17.26
C GLU A 213 -14.78 -21.01 -18.27
N PHE A 214 -15.35 -19.81 -18.16
CA PHE A 214 -16.49 -19.36 -18.97
C PHE A 214 -16.14 -18.32 -20.05
N ASN A 215 -14.84 -18.11 -20.35
CA ASN A 215 -14.34 -17.20 -21.39
C ASN A 215 -13.33 -17.91 -22.30
#